data_AF-A0A4R0NEI2-F1
#
_entry.id   AF-A0A4R0NEI2-F1
#
_cell.length_a   1.000
_cell.length_b   1.000
_cell.length_c   1.000
_cell.angle_alpha   90.00
_cell.angle_beta   90.00
_cell.angle_gamma   90.00
#
_symmetry.space_group_name_H-M   'P 1'
#
loop_
_entity.id
_entity.type
_entity.pdbx_description
1 polymer ?
#
loop_
_entity_poly.entity_id
_entity_poly.type
_entity_poly.pdbx_seq_one_letter_code
_entity_poly.pdbx_strand_id
1 'polypeptide(L)'
;MIETEITLLINRKSDIDVVKNELVGCKVQFPVYLLEYENYYELNFTSDYEEWELDTAILRCFPDYTFVTDRERGRKEIRIELSRHQSEFATDGWGRPLENPLHKTMYLVKRSNSTPTYFIPEVKVLFGNEERNYYLNIVGGTRSGTDEKGFLLLNLFKTKHEGGEVEIFKDTLYNTPSEAVQSGLYKMKDLVNQDFQEYIDTKKRKSVRTKNYHER
;
A
#
# COMPACT_ATOMS: atom_id res chain seq x y z
N MET A 1 18.04 -33.41 12.71
CA MET A 1 18.05 -32.18 13.54
C MET A 1 18.13 -31.04 12.56
N ILE A 2 17.17 -30.11 12.62
CA ILE A 2 17.09 -29.00 11.68
C ILE A 2 18.02 -27.91 12.23
N GLU A 3 19.13 -27.68 11.55
CA GLU A 3 20.02 -26.57 11.83
C GLU A 3 19.80 -25.50 10.77
N THR A 4 19.20 -24.38 11.18
CA THR A 4 18.99 -23.22 10.32
C THR A 4 19.90 -22.09 10.78
N GLU A 5 20.80 -21.67 9.92
CA GLU A 5 21.56 -20.44 10.09
C GLU A 5 20.66 -19.25 9.76
N ILE A 6 20.62 -18.31 10.69
CA ILE A 6 19.77 -17.13 10.61
C ILE A 6 20.67 -15.89 10.67
N THR A 7 20.55 -15.06 9.64
CA THR A 7 21.19 -13.75 9.56
C THR A 7 20.11 -12.67 9.60
N LEU A 8 20.21 -11.78 10.58
CA LEU A 8 19.37 -10.59 10.71
C LEU A 8 20.22 -9.34 10.46
N LEU A 9 19.88 -8.58 9.44
CA LEU A 9 20.45 -7.25 9.19
C LEU A 9 19.50 -6.18 9.68
N ILE A 10 19.94 -5.41 10.68
CA ILE A 10 19.17 -4.33 11.29
C ILE A 10 19.67 -3.00 10.70
N ASN A 11 18.86 -2.44 9.81
CA ASN A 11 19.22 -1.26 9.01
C ASN A 11 19.21 0.05 9.82
N ARG A 12 18.65 0.03 11.03
CA ARG A 12 18.56 1.20 11.91
C ARG A 12 19.20 0.90 13.25
N LYS A 13 20.29 1.59 13.56
CA LYS A 13 21.01 1.40 14.82
C LYS A 13 20.13 1.58 16.07
N SER A 14 19.12 2.45 16.02
CA SER A 14 18.18 2.66 17.14
C SER A 14 17.34 1.42 17.48
N ASP A 15 17.18 0.49 16.53
CA ASP A 15 16.28 -0.66 16.69
C ASP A 15 16.99 -1.87 17.31
N ILE A 16 18.32 -1.83 17.45
CA ILE A 16 19.12 -2.98 17.93
C ILE A 16 18.74 -3.43 19.33
N ASP A 17 18.48 -2.49 20.24
CA ASP A 17 18.19 -2.82 21.64
C ASP A 17 16.82 -3.50 21.78
N VAL A 18 15.86 -3.14 20.92
CA VAL A 18 14.56 -3.81 20.84
C VAL A 18 14.73 -5.26 20.38
N VAL A 19 15.50 -5.49 19.31
CA VAL A 19 15.74 -6.83 18.77
C VAL A 19 16.51 -7.70 19.77
N LYS A 20 17.53 -7.15 20.43
CA LYS A 20 18.30 -7.84 21.48
C LYS A 20 17.41 -8.34 22.61
N ASN A 21 16.57 -7.46 23.16
CA ASN A 21 15.70 -7.80 24.30
C ASN A 21 14.74 -8.94 23.96
N GLU A 22 14.28 -9.01 22.72
CA GLU A 22 13.32 -10.03 22.28
C GLU A 22 13.99 -11.36 21.92
N LEU A 23 15.21 -11.34 21.37
CA LEU A 23 16.02 -12.55 21.26
C LEU A 23 16.33 -13.16 22.64
N VAL A 24 16.61 -12.33 23.65
CA VAL A 24 16.75 -12.78 25.04
C VAL A 24 15.41 -13.33 25.57
N GLY A 25 14.30 -12.66 25.28
CA GLY A 25 12.94 -13.09 25.64
C GLY A 25 12.53 -14.43 25.03
N CYS A 26 13.02 -14.75 23.84
CA CYS A 26 12.83 -16.04 23.17
C CYS A 26 13.58 -17.21 23.83
N LYS A 27 14.35 -16.97 24.91
CA LYS A 27 15.16 -17.99 25.60
C LYS A 27 16.06 -18.77 24.64
N VAL A 28 16.66 -18.04 23.71
CA VAL A 28 17.66 -18.58 22.79
C VAL A 28 18.75 -19.31 23.58
N GLN A 29 18.95 -20.61 23.30
CA GLN A 29 19.92 -21.47 24.00
C GLN A 29 21.26 -21.62 23.23
N PHE A 30 21.44 -20.84 22.18
CA PHE A 30 22.60 -20.87 21.30
C PHE A 30 23.29 -19.50 21.26
N PRO A 31 24.60 -19.44 20.91
CA PRO A 31 25.31 -18.18 20.82
C PRO A 31 24.74 -17.30 19.70
N VAL A 32 24.54 -16.02 20.00
CA VAL A 32 24.16 -14.99 19.02
C VAL A 32 25.35 -14.07 18.81
N TYR A 33 25.88 -14.04 17.60
CA TYR A 33 26.98 -13.15 17.21
C TYR A 33 26.41 -11.81 16.77
N LEU A 34 26.88 -10.72 17.36
CA LEU A 34 26.50 -9.36 16.99
C LEU A 34 27.71 -8.64 16.37
N LEU A 35 27.57 -8.21 15.12
CA LEU A 35 28.57 -7.42 14.41
C LEU A 35 28.02 -6.00 14.21
N GLU A 36 28.81 -5.01 14.59
CA GLU A 36 28.50 -3.61 14.32
C GLU A 36 29.23 -3.13 13.07
N TYR A 37 28.48 -2.60 12.12
CA TYR A 37 28.99 -1.89 10.96
C TYR A 37 28.70 -0.39 11.09
N GLU A 38 29.26 0.41 10.19
CA GLU A 38 29.09 1.87 10.19
C GLU A 38 27.61 2.27 10.20
N ASN A 39 26.78 1.59 9.38
CA ASN A 39 25.40 1.99 9.12
C ASN A 39 24.34 0.98 9.60
N TYR A 40 24.72 -0.23 10.00
CA TYR A 40 23.78 -1.30 10.38
C TYR A 40 24.40 -2.25 11.41
N TYR A 41 23.56 -3.09 12.00
CA TYR A 41 24.00 -4.24 12.80
C TYR A 41 23.66 -5.54 12.07
N GLU A 42 24.50 -6.54 12.26
CA GLU A 42 24.25 -7.90 11.80
C GLU A 42 24.24 -8.83 13.01
N LEU A 43 23.20 -9.66 13.10
CA LEU A 43 23.11 -10.74 14.06
C LEU A 43 23.13 -12.07 13.31
N ASN A 44 24.02 -12.97 13.74
CA ASN A 44 24.10 -14.32 13.20
C ASN A 44 23.93 -15.33 14.33
N PHE A 45 23.09 -16.34 14.10
CA PHE A 45 22.91 -17.44 15.03
C PHE A 45 22.36 -18.67 14.32
N THR A 46 22.62 -19.84 14.89
CA THR A 46 22.04 -21.10 14.43
C THR A 46 20.87 -21.45 15.34
N SER A 47 19.72 -21.72 14.75
CA SER A 47 18.47 -21.97 15.44
C SER A 47 17.86 -23.31 15.03
N ASP A 48 17.30 -23.99 16.02
CA ASP A 48 16.44 -25.17 15.87
C ASP A 48 14.94 -24.81 15.96
N TYR A 49 14.59 -23.54 16.23
CA TYR A 49 13.21 -23.04 16.23
C TYR A 49 12.54 -23.15 14.86
N GLU A 50 11.22 -23.36 14.87
CA GLU A 50 10.38 -23.33 13.67
C GLU A 50 10.30 -21.89 13.13
N GLU A 51 10.25 -21.72 11.79
CA GLU A 51 10.30 -20.39 11.14
C GLU A 51 9.28 -19.38 11.72
N TRP A 52 8.09 -19.88 12.04
CA TRP A 52 6.95 -19.07 12.50
C TRP A 52 7.13 -18.51 13.91
N GLU A 53 7.91 -19.17 14.78
CA GLU A 53 8.12 -18.74 16.17
C GLU A 53 8.96 -17.46 16.20
N LEU A 54 10.05 -17.45 15.43
CA LEU A 54 10.92 -16.28 15.29
C LEU A 54 10.21 -15.13 14.56
N ASP A 55 9.47 -15.43 13.48
CA ASP A 55 8.71 -14.41 12.76
C ASP A 55 7.68 -13.75 13.68
N THR A 56 6.98 -14.53 14.49
CA THR A 56 6.00 -14.03 15.46
C THR A 56 6.65 -13.15 16.52
N ALA A 57 7.80 -13.57 17.07
CA ALA A 57 8.54 -12.78 18.04
C ALA A 57 9.00 -11.43 17.46
N ILE A 58 9.57 -11.43 16.25
CA ILE A 58 10.01 -10.20 15.58
C ILE A 58 8.82 -9.28 15.27
N LEU A 59 7.69 -9.81 14.78
CA LEU A 59 6.50 -9.00 14.49
C LEU A 59 5.89 -8.35 15.74
N ARG A 60 6.01 -8.99 16.91
CA ARG A 60 5.56 -8.40 18.18
C ARG A 60 6.36 -7.16 18.56
N CYS A 61 7.65 -7.11 18.21
CA CYS A 61 8.52 -5.96 18.43
C CYS A 61 8.11 -4.75 17.57
N PHE A 62 7.54 -5.02 16.40
CA PHE A 62 7.23 -4.03 15.37
C PHE A 62 5.77 -4.20 14.89
N PRO A 63 4.77 -3.84 15.71
CA PRO A 63 3.36 -4.14 15.44
C PRO A 63 2.83 -3.48 14.17
N ASP A 64 3.41 -2.36 13.77
CA ASP A 64 3.07 -1.64 12.53
C ASP A 64 3.79 -2.19 11.30
N TYR A 65 4.47 -3.33 11.39
CA TYR A 65 5.28 -3.90 10.32
C TYR A 65 4.75 -5.28 9.90
N THR A 66 5.17 -5.73 8.72
CA THR A 66 4.86 -7.05 8.17
C THR A 66 6.07 -7.57 7.40
N PHE A 67 6.22 -8.88 7.32
CA PHE A 67 7.22 -9.48 6.44
C PHE A 67 6.73 -9.53 5.00
N VAL A 68 7.67 -9.36 4.06
CA VAL A 68 7.49 -9.64 2.64
C VAL A 68 8.74 -10.29 2.05
N THR A 69 8.55 -11.10 1.02
CA THR A 69 9.62 -11.81 0.31
C THR A 69 10.25 -10.97 -0.80
N ASP A 70 9.50 -10.03 -1.38
CA ASP A 70 9.98 -9.21 -2.49
C ASP A 70 10.36 -7.80 -2.03
N ARG A 71 11.56 -7.38 -2.44
CA ARG A 71 12.05 -6.01 -2.25
C ARG A 71 11.41 -5.06 -3.27
N GLU A 72 10.09 -4.91 -3.18
CA GLU A 72 9.34 -4.02 -4.08
C GLU A 72 9.78 -2.56 -3.88
N ARG A 73 10.24 -1.94 -4.97
CA ARG A 73 10.55 -0.50 -5.01
C ARG A 73 9.28 0.29 -4.70
N GLY A 74 9.21 0.91 -3.52
CA GLY A 74 8.10 1.79 -3.14
C GLY A 74 7.58 1.62 -1.71
N ARG A 75 7.98 0.56 -0.98
CA ARG A 75 7.62 0.43 0.44
C ARG A 75 8.43 1.44 1.28
N LYS A 76 7.73 2.13 2.19
CA LYS A 76 8.22 3.34 2.86
C LYS A 76 9.44 3.13 3.76
N GLU A 77 9.77 1.91 4.17
CA GLU A 77 10.88 1.64 5.08
C GLU A 77 11.17 0.14 5.22
N ILE A 78 12.43 -0.28 5.08
CA ILE A 78 12.91 -1.62 5.44
C ILE A 78 13.66 -1.48 6.78
N ARG A 79 13.20 -2.18 7.82
CA ARG A 79 13.85 -2.18 9.13
C ARG A 79 14.82 -3.33 9.29
N ILE A 80 14.35 -4.53 9.00
CA ILE A 80 15.10 -5.77 9.18
C ILE A 80 15.08 -6.56 7.88
N GLU A 81 16.23 -7.07 7.48
CA GLU A 81 16.36 -8.14 6.48
C GLU A 81 16.72 -9.43 7.20
N LEU A 82 15.95 -10.48 6.92
CA LEU A 82 16.06 -11.78 7.55
C LEU A 82 16.37 -12.81 6.47
N SER A 83 17.55 -13.42 6.55
CA SER A 83 17.98 -14.48 5.65
C SER A 83 18.14 -15.78 6.43
N ARG A 84 17.60 -16.85 5.87
CA ARG A 84 17.69 -18.21 6.41
C ARG A 84 18.48 -19.09 5.45
N HIS A 85 19.31 -19.95 6.03
CA HIS A 85 20.10 -20.93 5.31
C HIS A 85 20.07 -22.25 6.07
N GLN A 86 19.64 -23.33 5.42
CA GLN A 86 19.59 -24.65 6.04
C GLN A 86 20.84 -25.45 5.69
N SER A 87 21.41 -26.14 6.69
CA SER A 87 22.61 -26.97 6.51
C SER A 87 22.38 -28.10 5.49
N GLU A 88 23.38 -28.38 4.65
CA GLU A 88 23.33 -29.44 3.63
C GLU A 88 23.18 -30.86 4.23
N PHE A 89 23.50 -31.01 5.51
CA PHE A 89 23.41 -32.26 6.26
C PHE A 89 22.10 -32.39 7.06
N ALA A 90 21.19 -31.41 6.93
CA ALA A 90 19.92 -31.41 7.63
C ALA A 90 19.02 -32.55 7.11
N THR A 91 18.60 -33.41 8.02
CA THR A 91 17.71 -34.53 7.75
C THR A 91 16.42 -34.40 8.55
N ASP A 92 15.31 -34.88 7.97
CA ASP A 92 14.08 -35.06 8.71
C ASP A 92 14.24 -36.13 9.81
N GLY A 93 13.25 -36.25 10.70
CA GLY A 93 13.26 -37.27 11.76
C GLY A 93 13.31 -38.73 11.26
N TRP A 94 13.29 -38.94 9.94
CA TRP A 94 13.35 -40.22 9.25
C TRP A 94 14.63 -40.39 8.41
N GLY A 95 15.60 -39.48 8.54
CA GLY A 95 16.90 -39.54 7.87
C GLY A 95 16.88 -39.13 6.39
N ARG A 96 15.79 -38.56 5.90
CA ARG A 96 15.71 -38.05 4.52
C ARG A 96 16.35 -36.67 4.46
N PRO A 97 17.15 -36.36 3.43
CA PRO A 97 17.63 -35.01 3.20
C PRO A 97 16.45 -34.05 3.08
N LEU A 98 16.49 -32.95 3.83
CA LEU A 98 15.52 -31.86 3.70
C LEU A 98 15.81 -31.04 2.43
N GLU A 99 14.83 -30.24 2.01
CA GLU A 99 14.98 -29.36 0.85
C GLU A 99 16.20 -28.44 1.06
N ASN A 100 17.17 -28.57 0.17
CA ASN A 100 18.43 -27.83 0.22
C ASN A 100 18.67 -27.20 -1.16
N PRO A 101 18.89 -25.87 -1.25
CA PRO A 101 18.92 -24.92 -0.14
C PRO A 101 17.57 -24.26 0.17
N LEU A 102 17.25 -24.15 1.46
CA LEU A 102 16.22 -23.23 1.95
C LEU A 102 16.80 -21.80 1.90
N HIS A 103 16.75 -21.17 0.73
CA HIS A 103 17.14 -19.77 0.55
C HIS A 103 15.90 -18.88 0.63
N LYS A 104 15.69 -18.28 1.80
CA LYS A 104 14.57 -17.38 2.01
C LYS A 104 15.06 -16.07 2.64
N THR A 105 14.94 -15.00 1.87
CA THR A 105 15.15 -13.63 2.37
C THR A 105 13.80 -12.95 2.53
N MET A 106 13.57 -12.37 3.70
CA MET A 106 12.36 -11.64 4.05
C MET A 106 12.72 -10.25 4.56
N TYR A 107 11.82 -9.29 4.31
CA TYR A 107 11.99 -7.90 4.68
C TYR A 107 10.87 -7.48 5.63
N LEU A 108 11.24 -6.95 6.78
CA LEU A 108 10.30 -6.33 7.71
C LEU A 108 10.04 -4.90 7.26
N VAL A 109 8.87 -4.69 6.66
CA VAL A 109 8.47 -3.41 6.07
C VAL A 109 7.29 -2.82 6.82
N LYS A 110 7.27 -1.49 6.96
CA LYS A 110 6.15 -0.80 7.60
C LYS A 110 4.88 -1.14 6.84
N ARG A 111 3.86 -1.64 7.54
CA ARG A 111 2.51 -1.73 7.01
C ARG A 111 2.19 -0.37 6.43
N SER A 112 1.83 -0.31 5.16
CA SER A 112 1.10 0.85 4.71
C SER A 112 -0.09 0.95 5.66
N ASN A 113 -0.32 2.12 6.26
CA ASN A 113 -1.63 2.40 6.82
C ASN A 113 -2.59 2.28 5.64
N SER A 114 -3.16 1.09 5.42
CA SER A 114 -4.50 1.02 4.87
C SER A 114 -5.42 1.42 6.03
N THR A 115 -5.27 2.64 6.54
CA THR A 115 -6.47 3.38 6.87
C THR A 115 -7.30 3.27 5.60
N PRO A 116 -8.50 2.66 5.62
CA PRO A 116 -9.36 2.72 4.45
C PRO A 116 -9.40 4.20 4.10
N THR A 117 -8.76 4.55 2.99
CA THR A 117 -8.89 5.89 2.48
C THR A 117 -10.35 5.90 2.12
N TYR A 118 -11.18 6.52 2.96
CA TYR A 118 -12.55 6.82 2.59
C TYR A 118 -12.40 7.67 1.36
N PHE A 119 -12.53 7.02 0.21
CA PHE A 119 -12.31 7.64 -1.07
C PHE A 119 -13.55 8.49 -1.28
N ILE A 120 -13.47 9.73 -0.81
CA ILE A 120 -14.42 10.79 -1.10
C ILE A 120 -13.70 11.69 -2.10
N PRO A 121 -13.68 11.35 -3.39
CA PRO A 121 -12.94 12.11 -4.38
C PRO A 121 -13.72 13.34 -4.76
N GLU A 122 -13.59 14.35 -3.92
CA GLU A 122 -13.69 15.71 -4.41
C GLU A 122 -12.49 15.95 -5.34
N VAL A 123 -12.77 16.16 -6.62
CA VAL A 123 -11.78 16.49 -7.64
C VAL A 123 -11.84 18.00 -7.88
N LYS A 124 -10.76 18.68 -7.51
CA LYS A 124 -10.61 20.11 -7.72
C LYS A 124 -9.93 20.37 -9.05
N VAL A 125 -10.56 21.18 -9.91
CA VAL A 125 -10.04 21.56 -11.22
C VAL A 125 -9.91 23.06 -11.30
N LEU A 126 -8.75 23.53 -11.76
CA LEU A 126 -8.42 24.95 -11.87
C LEU A 126 -8.74 25.48 -13.27
N PHE A 127 -9.64 26.45 -13.34
CA PHE A 127 -9.99 27.20 -14.55
C PHE A 127 -9.39 28.60 -14.46
N GLY A 128 -8.10 28.71 -14.83
CA GLY A 128 -7.35 29.95 -14.60
C GLY A 128 -7.16 30.19 -13.11
N ASN A 129 -7.79 31.25 -12.58
CA ASN A 129 -7.76 31.59 -11.15
C ASN A 129 -9.01 31.11 -10.39
N GLU A 130 -9.95 30.44 -11.07
CA GLU A 130 -11.15 29.88 -10.45
C GLU A 130 -10.94 28.41 -10.13
N GLU A 131 -11.31 27.98 -8.93
CA GLU A 131 -11.37 26.56 -8.55
C GLU A 131 -12.80 26.05 -8.73
N ARG A 132 -12.95 24.89 -9.38
CA ARG A 132 -14.22 24.17 -9.49
C ARG A 132 -14.10 22.79 -8.89
N ASN A 133 -15.12 22.40 -8.14
CA ASN A 133 -15.18 21.12 -7.47
C ASN A 133 -16.09 20.17 -8.24
N TYR A 134 -15.61 18.95 -8.41
CA TYR A 134 -16.34 17.82 -8.96
C TYR A 134 -16.27 16.66 -7.95
N TYR A 135 -17.14 15.67 -8.10
CA TYR A 135 -17.28 14.57 -7.17
C TYR A 135 -17.34 13.24 -7.91
N LEU A 136 -16.52 12.25 -7.56
CA LEU A 136 -16.74 10.88 -8.02
C LEU A 136 -17.55 10.13 -6.95
N ASN A 137 -18.86 10.08 -7.15
CA ASN A 137 -19.74 9.37 -6.23
C ASN A 137 -19.67 7.86 -6.53
N ILE A 138 -19.14 7.09 -5.58
CA ILE A 138 -18.95 5.64 -5.70
C ILE A 138 -19.73 4.96 -4.58
N VAL A 139 -20.54 3.97 -4.93
CA VAL A 139 -21.36 3.20 -3.99
C VAL A 139 -21.03 1.71 -4.08
N GLY A 140 -21.29 0.97 -3.01
CA GLY A 140 -21.22 -0.49 -3.06
C GLY A 140 -22.32 -1.05 -3.96
N GLY A 141 -21.98 -2.05 -4.76
CA GLY A 141 -22.92 -2.73 -5.64
C GLY A 141 -22.74 -4.24 -5.63
N THR A 142 -23.75 -4.96 -6.09
CA THR A 142 -23.70 -6.42 -6.26
C THR A 142 -24.24 -6.76 -7.64
N ARG A 143 -23.52 -7.62 -8.38
CA ARG A 143 -23.96 -8.07 -9.69
C ARG A 143 -25.09 -9.09 -9.53
N SER A 144 -26.25 -8.78 -10.09
CA SER A 144 -27.37 -9.71 -10.15
C SER A 144 -27.00 -10.92 -11.02
N GLY A 145 -27.02 -12.11 -10.42
CA GLY A 145 -26.75 -13.39 -11.08
C GLY A 145 -25.45 -14.09 -10.68
N THR A 146 -24.46 -13.37 -10.15
CA THR A 146 -23.17 -13.96 -9.69
C THR A 146 -22.85 -13.69 -8.22
N ASP A 147 -23.66 -12.89 -7.52
CA ASP A 147 -23.42 -12.42 -6.14
C ASP A 147 -22.05 -11.73 -5.93
N GLU A 148 -21.40 -11.33 -7.03
CA GLU A 148 -20.14 -10.58 -7.01
C GLU A 148 -20.37 -9.20 -6.41
N LYS A 149 -19.67 -8.90 -5.32
CA LYS A 149 -19.67 -7.58 -4.68
C LYS A 149 -18.57 -6.72 -5.27
N GLY A 150 -18.88 -5.45 -5.50
CA GLY A 150 -17.92 -4.48 -6.01
C GLY A 150 -18.39 -3.06 -5.82
N PHE A 151 -17.86 -2.16 -6.64
CA PHE A 151 -18.12 -0.73 -6.58
C PHE A 151 -18.78 -0.25 -7.87
N LEU A 152 -19.76 0.63 -7.73
CA LEU A 152 -20.49 1.26 -8.82
C LEU A 152 -20.21 2.76 -8.82
N LEU A 153 -20.01 3.32 -10.00
CA LEU A 153 -19.83 4.75 -10.20
C LEU A 153 -21.17 5.39 -10.55
N LEU A 154 -21.56 6.45 -9.85
CA LEU A 154 -22.76 7.24 -10.18
C LEU A 154 -22.43 8.25 -11.29
N ASN A 155 -23.36 8.45 -12.22
CA ASN A 155 -23.32 9.49 -13.23
C ASN A 155 -23.71 10.87 -12.64
N LEU A 156 -22.96 11.29 -11.63
CA LEU A 156 -23.18 12.53 -10.89
C LEU A 156 -21.83 13.12 -10.52
N PHE A 157 -21.35 14.07 -11.33
CA PHE A 157 -20.01 14.66 -11.13
C PHE A 157 -20.01 16.07 -10.56
N LYS A 158 -21.11 16.83 -10.66
CA LYS A 158 -21.16 18.24 -10.20
C LYS A 158 -21.56 18.40 -8.73
N THR A 159 -22.14 17.37 -8.12
CA THR A 159 -22.63 17.42 -6.75
C THR A 159 -22.28 16.16 -5.99
N LYS A 160 -22.14 16.27 -4.68
CA LYS A 160 -22.01 15.13 -3.78
C LYS A 160 -23.34 14.39 -3.71
N HIS A 161 -23.31 13.06 -3.71
CA HIS A 161 -24.50 12.25 -3.50
C HIS A 161 -24.90 12.28 -2.02
N GLU A 162 -26.16 12.64 -1.76
CA GLU A 162 -26.74 12.75 -0.41
C GLU A 162 -27.82 11.69 -0.16
N GLY A 163 -27.96 10.71 -1.07
CA GLY A 163 -29.01 9.69 -1.05
C GLY A 163 -29.98 9.81 -2.22
N GLY A 164 -30.82 8.78 -2.40
CA GLY A 164 -31.78 8.70 -3.51
C GLY A 164 -31.25 7.97 -4.74
N GLU A 165 -32.16 7.68 -5.67
CA GLU A 165 -31.84 7.03 -6.94
C GLU A 165 -31.09 7.99 -7.87
N VAL A 166 -29.91 7.58 -8.29
CA VAL A 166 -29.08 8.28 -9.27
C VAL A 166 -28.70 7.29 -10.34
N GLU A 167 -28.63 7.76 -11.58
CA GLU A 167 -28.17 6.93 -12.69
C GLU A 167 -26.75 6.41 -12.41
N ILE A 168 -26.56 5.11 -12.56
CA ILE A 168 -25.25 4.46 -12.43
C ILE A 168 -24.67 4.19 -13.82
N PHE A 169 -23.34 4.24 -13.92
CA PHE A 169 -22.66 3.67 -15.06
C PHE A 169 -22.76 2.15 -15.00
N LYS A 170 -23.60 1.56 -15.86
CA LYS A 170 -23.90 0.11 -15.91
C LYS A 170 -22.84 -0.72 -16.63
N ASP A 171 -21.81 -0.10 -17.16
CA ASP A 171 -20.81 -0.72 -18.02
C ASP A 171 -19.83 -1.61 -17.25
N THR A 172 -19.52 -1.30 -15.99
CA THR A 172 -18.54 -2.06 -15.19
C THR A 172 -18.89 -2.06 -13.70
N LEU A 173 -18.82 -3.24 -13.07
CA LEU A 173 -18.72 -3.37 -11.61
C LEU A 173 -17.24 -3.47 -11.26
N TYR A 174 -16.71 -2.47 -10.55
CA TYR A 174 -15.28 -2.40 -10.24
C TYR A 174 -14.93 -3.27 -9.02
N ASN A 175 -13.79 -3.93 -9.07
CA ASN A 175 -13.36 -4.81 -7.98
C ASN A 175 -12.81 -4.01 -6.80
N THR A 176 -12.21 -2.84 -7.08
CA THR A 176 -11.64 -1.95 -6.07
C THR A 176 -12.11 -0.51 -6.21
N PRO A 177 -12.11 0.31 -5.13
CA PRO A 177 -12.40 1.73 -5.22
C PRO A 177 -11.46 2.46 -6.18
N SER A 178 -10.17 2.11 -6.17
CA SER A 178 -9.16 2.73 -7.02
C SER A 178 -9.46 2.58 -8.52
N GLU A 179 -9.94 1.41 -8.94
CA GLU A 179 -10.37 1.18 -10.32
C GLU A 179 -11.58 2.05 -10.69
N ALA A 180 -12.58 2.12 -9.82
CA ALA A 180 -13.77 2.94 -10.01
C ALA A 180 -13.42 4.43 -10.18
N VAL A 181 -12.38 4.89 -9.47
CA VAL A 181 -11.90 6.27 -9.50
C VAL A 181 -11.18 6.58 -10.80
N GLN A 182 -10.28 5.70 -11.24
CA GLN A 182 -9.57 5.90 -12.50
C GLN A 182 -10.55 5.98 -13.67
N SER A 183 -11.55 5.09 -13.68
CA SER A 183 -12.64 5.14 -14.64
C SER A 183 -13.48 6.41 -14.50
N GLY A 184 -13.79 6.83 -13.26
CA GLY A 184 -14.53 8.06 -12.98
C GLY A 184 -13.81 9.32 -13.48
N LEU A 185 -12.50 9.42 -13.28
CA LEU A 185 -11.67 10.52 -13.80
C LEU A 185 -11.69 10.55 -15.34
N TYR A 186 -11.61 9.38 -15.98
CA TYR A 186 -11.69 9.27 -17.43
C TYR A 186 -13.06 9.74 -17.95
N LYS A 187 -14.15 9.26 -17.38
CA LYS A 187 -15.53 9.62 -17.77
C LYS A 187 -15.87 11.09 -17.48
N MET A 188 -15.34 11.65 -16.40
CA MET A 188 -15.55 13.05 -16.02
C MET A 188 -14.81 14.02 -16.94
N LYS A 189 -13.75 13.57 -17.64
CA LYS A 189 -12.88 14.41 -18.47
C LYS A 189 -13.66 15.21 -19.51
N ASP A 190 -14.63 14.60 -20.18
CA ASP A 190 -15.41 15.26 -21.22
C ASP A 190 -16.28 16.39 -20.66
N LEU A 191 -16.91 16.16 -19.50
CA LEU A 191 -17.67 17.18 -18.78
C LEU A 191 -16.79 18.36 -18.37
N VAL A 192 -15.61 18.08 -17.80
CA VAL A 192 -14.67 19.11 -17.37
C VAL A 192 -14.15 19.92 -18.56
N ASN A 193 -13.87 19.26 -19.69
CA ASN A 193 -13.45 19.94 -20.92
C ASN A 193 -14.56 20.85 -21.47
N GLN A 194 -15.81 20.40 -21.44
CA GLN A 194 -16.96 21.22 -21.83
C GLN A 194 -17.09 22.45 -20.90
N ASP A 195 -17.10 22.23 -19.59
CA ASP A 195 -17.20 23.30 -18.58
C ASP A 195 -16.04 24.32 -18.71
N PHE A 196 -14.84 23.83 -19.05
CA PHE A 196 -13.67 24.70 -19.30
C PHE A 196 -13.88 25.55 -20.54
N GLN A 197 -14.46 24.99 -21.60
CA GLN A 197 -14.68 25.75 -22.82
C GLN A 197 -15.75 26.83 -22.64
N GLU A 198 -16.81 26.54 -21.87
CA GLU A 198 -17.79 27.53 -21.44
C GLU A 198 -17.14 28.65 -20.61
N TYR A 199 -16.18 28.31 -19.74
CA TYR A 199 -15.40 29.30 -18.99
C TYR A 199 -14.60 30.23 -19.93
N ILE A 200 -13.90 29.67 -20.92
CA ILE A 200 -13.14 30.45 -21.91
C ILE A 200 -14.06 31.39 -22.71
N ASP A 201 -15.19 30.90 -23.18
CA ASP A 201 -16.15 31.70 -23.97
C ASP A 201 -16.77 32.81 -23.14
N THR A 202 -17.09 32.54 -21.88
CA THR A 202 -17.60 33.55 -20.94
C THR A 202 -16.56 34.64 -20.69
N LYS A 203 -15.29 34.27 -20.51
CA LYS A 203 -14.18 35.22 -20.33
C LYS A 203 -14.00 36.12 -21.56
N LYS A 204 -14.09 35.56 -22.78
CA LYS A 204 -14.05 36.31 -24.04
C LYS A 204 -15.22 37.28 -24.18
N ARG A 205 -16.46 36.87 -23.86
CA ARG A 205 -17.64 37.76 -23.93
C ARG A 205 -17.55 38.92 -22.95
N LYS A 206 -17.02 38.69 -21.74
CA LYS A 206 -16.81 39.75 -20.75
C LYS A 206 -15.78 40.78 -21.22
N SER A 207 -14.66 40.35 -21.79
CA SER A 207 -13.63 41.28 -22.28
C SER A 207 -14.10 42.13 -23.48
N VAL A 208 -14.92 41.58 -24.38
CA VAL A 208 -15.51 42.33 -25.50
C VAL A 208 -16.54 43.37 -25.01
N ARG A 209 -17.38 43.04 -24.04
CA ARG A 209 -18.34 44.01 -23.46
C ARG A 209 -17.65 45.16 -22.74
N THR A 210 -16.56 44.91 -22.01
CA THR A 210 -15.79 45.96 -21.33
C THR A 210 -15.14 46.93 -22.32
N LYS A 211 -14.63 46.44 -23.47
CA LYS A 211 -14.09 47.30 -24.53
C LYS A 211 -15.16 48.24 -25.12
N ASN A 212 -16.34 47.71 -25.45
CA ASN A 212 -17.44 48.51 -26.01
C ASN A 212 -18.02 49.57 -25.04
N TYR A 213 -17.78 49.42 -23.72
CA TYR A 213 -18.21 50.39 -22.71
C TYR A 213 -17.20 51.52 -22.50
N HIS A 214 -15.95 51.37 -22.94
CA HIS A 214 -14.92 52.41 -22.87
C HIS A 214 -14.73 53.16 -24.20
N GLU A 215 -15.40 52.71 -25.27
CA GLU A 215 -15.43 53.33 -26.59
C GLU A 215 -16.74 54.11 -26.88
N ARG A 216 -17.58 54.32 -25.86
CA ARG A 216 -18.76 55.20 -25.88
C ARG A 216 -18.61 56.29 -24.83
#